data_AF-A0A1B9GL44-F1
#
_entry.id   AF-A0A1B9GL44-F1
#
_cell.length_a   1.000
_cell.length_b   1.000
_cell.length_c   1.000
_cell.angle_alpha   90.00
_cell.angle_beta   90.00
_cell.angle_gamma   90.00
#
_symmetry.space_group_name_H-M   'P 1'
#
loop_
_entity.id
_entity.type
_entity.pdbx_description
1 polymer ?
#
loop_
_entity_poly.entity_id
_entity_poly.type
_entity_poly.pdbx_seq_one_letter_code
_entity_poly.pdbx_strand_id
1 'polypeptide(L)'
;MFTLKFGLYALGALAAAQSGLAAPAEDASVQYLPSKRDVIEEAPLYAEGGPKFTDVHKVFNFANQWFNAPLAACAATKAYRALIKDRLSVKDDGTAVGEVAVNFPWTPNGPQKIVVQHAQTPVNSTNDPWWPSAIKWAATNRENLGIEGLNGDGGVTEGKPEDAYRLITNREAARVSNPTPDDLNKYIFWASAAAIAIGMGDSAENITTWSAITKADPGPTEEGSIGYYDFESGTEKTMSSSDAEKNVRALIIDKITAEAQVA
;
A
#
# COMPACT_ATOMS: atom_id res chain seq x y z
N MET A 1 14.92 -55.16 41.77
CA MET A 1 13.72 -55.96 41.46
C MET A 1 12.72 -55.04 40.76
N PHE A 2 12.78 -54.99 39.43
CA PHE A 2 11.63 -54.83 38.52
C PHE A 2 12.08 -55.44 37.20
N THR A 3 11.33 -56.45 36.78
CA THR A 3 11.54 -57.29 35.59
C THR A 3 10.47 -56.91 34.58
N LEU A 4 10.85 -56.74 33.32
CA LEU A 4 10.20 -57.27 32.10
C LEU A 4 10.97 -56.69 30.89
N LYS A 5 11.83 -57.41 30.15
CA LYS A 5 11.71 -58.62 29.31
C LYS A 5 10.93 -58.42 27.99
N PHE A 6 11.71 -58.53 26.91
CA PHE A 6 11.42 -59.01 25.55
C PHE A 6 10.44 -58.17 24.72
N GLY A 7 10.63 -57.94 23.43
CA GLY A 7 11.45 -58.51 22.36
C GLY A 7 10.88 -57.88 21.07
N LEU A 8 11.37 -58.02 19.86
CA LEU A 8 12.17 -59.07 19.27
C LEU A 8 12.57 -58.52 17.88
N TYR A 9 13.86 -58.59 17.58
CA TYR A 9 14.47 -58.98 16.30
C TYR A 9 13.73 -58.69 14.98
N ALA A 10 14.45 -58.00 14.09
CA ALA A 10 14.91 -58.66 12.86
C ALA A 10 16.22 -58.03 12.38
N LEU A 11 17.30 -58.78 12.56
CA LEU A 11 18.51 -58.69 11.74
C LEU A 11 18.13 -59.05 10.28
N GLY A 12 18.63 -58.28 9.34
CA GLY A 12 18.77 -58.64 7.93
C GLY A 12 19.78 -57.69 7.31
N ALA A 13 21.07 -57.98 7.45
CA ALA A 13 21.89 -58.52 6.37
C ALA A 13 22.39 -57.43 5.39
N LEU A 14 23.60 -56.96 5.70
CA LEU A 14 24.72 -56.72 4.79
C LEU A 14 24.45 -56.89 3.28
N ALA A 15 24.56 -55.80 2.51
CA ALA A 15 25.06 -55.86 1.13
C ALA A 15 25.65 -54.50 0.73
N ALA A 16 26.93 -54.54 0.34
CA ALA A 16 27.63 -53.46 -0.33
C ALA A 16 27.11 -53.28 -1.77
N ALA A 17 27.17 -52.04 -2.28
CA ALA A 17 27.71 -51.66 -3.58
C ALA A 17 26.99 -50.45 -4.21
N GLN A 18 27.76 -49.37 -4.34
CA GLN A 18 27.91 -48.54 -5.55
C GLN A 18 26.69 -48.01 -6.32
N SER A 19 26.65 -46.67 -6.33
CA SER A 19 26.33 -45.78 -7.46
C SER A 19 24.96 -45.91 -8.12
N GLY A 20 24.05 -45.07 -7.65
CA GLY A 20 22.96 -44.51 -8.46
C GLY A 20 22.80 -43.04 -8.07
N LEU A 21 23.10 -42.14 -8.99
CA LEU A 21 22.74 -40.72 -8.93
C LEU A 21 21.24 -40.62 -8.61
N ALA A 22 20.89 -40.17 -7.41
CA ALA A 22 19.57 -39.62 -7.13
C ALA A 22 19.79 -38.13 -6.86
N ALA A 23 19.23 -37.29 -7.74
CA ALA A 23 19.21 -35.85 -7.57
C ALA A 23 18.69 -35.51 -6.15
N PRO A 24 19.35 -34.61 -5.40
CA PRO A 24 18.74 -34.13 -4.16
C PRO A 24 17.42 -33.45 -4.55
N ALA A 25 16.34 -33.93 -3.94
CA ALA A 25 15.04 -33.28 -4.00
C ALA A 25 15.24 -31.80 -3.66
N GLU A 26 14.77 -30.92 -4.53
CA GLU A 26 14.68 -29.50 -4.26
C GLU A 26 13.80 -29.32 -3.02
N ASP A 27 14.46 -29.06 -1.91
CA ASP A 27 13.84 -28.59 -0.68
C ASP A 27 13.33 -27.18 -0.96
N ALA A 28 12.09 -27.11 -1.43
CA ALA A 28 11.35 -25.87 -1.66
C ALA A 28 10.96 -25.27 -0.30
N SER A 29 11.94 -24.73 0.41
CA SER A 29 11.75 -23.79 1.50
C SER A 29 12.91 -22.80 1.56
N VAL A 30 13.20 -22.16 0.43
CA VAL A 30 14.02 -20.95 0.43
C VAL A 30 13.15 -19.82 1.00
N GLN A 31 13.07 -19.74 2.33
CA GLN A 31 12.82 -18.48 2.99
C GLN A 31 13.97 -17.54 2.60
N TYR A 32 13.71 -16.62 1.68
CA TYR A 32 14.51 -15.42 1.52
C TYR A 32 14.35 -14.57 2.78
N LEU A 33 15.04 -14.96 3.86
CA LEU A 33 15.40 -13.99 4.89
C LEU A 33 16.33 -12.99 4.22
N PRO A 34 16.01 -11.69 4.18
CA PRO A 34 16.88 -10.71 3.56
C PRO A 34 18.25 -10.75 4.24
N SER A 35 19.27 -11.20 3.52
CA SER A 35 20.66 -11.08 3.92
C SER A 35 20.95 -9.59 4.13
N LYS A 36 21.25 -9.19 5.38
CA LYS A 36 21.74 -7.85 5.78
C LYS A 36 21.40 -6.75 4.74
N ARG A 37 20.18 -6.21 4.79
CA ARG A 37 19.89 -4.99 4.01
C ARG A 37 20.81 -3.89 4.51
N ASP A 38 21.53 -3.26 3.59
CA ASP A 38 22.34 -2.09 3.88
C ASP A 38 21.51 -1.09 4.69
N VAL A 39 21.90 -0.87 5.94
CA VAL A 39 21.36 0.18 6.78
C VAL A 39 21.88 1.48 6.18
N ILE A 40 21.02 2.18 5.46
CA ILE A 40 21.38 3.42 4.77
C ILE A 40 20.93 4.58 5.64
N GLU A 41 21.89 5.29 6.25
CA GLU A 41 21.62 6.34 7.25
C GLU A 41 21.11 7.68 6.66
N GLU A 42 21.06 7.86 5.33
CA GLU A 42 21.01 9.22 4.74
C GLU A 42 19.79 9.57 3.85
N ALA A 43 18.81 8.67 3.64
CA ALA A 43 17.69 8.99 2.77
C ALA A 43 16.78 10.10 3.38
N PRO A 44 16.39 11.14 2.61
CA PRO A 44 15.57 12.21 3.13
C PRO A 44 14.14 11.73 3.39
N LEU A 45 13.47 12.23 4.44
CA LEU A 45 12.06 11.88 4.71
C LEU A 45 11.15 12.29 3.54
N TYR A 46 11.37 13.47 2.96
CA TYR A 46 10.62 13.98 1.81
C TYR A 46 11.55 14.40 0.68
N ALA A 47 11.06 14.33 -0.56
CA ALA A 47 11.66 15.04 -1.67
C ALA A 47 11.57 16.56 -1.49
N GLU A 48 12.37 17.30 -2.26
CA GLU A 48 12.21 18.74 -2.42
C GLU A 48 10.78 19.07 -2.87
N GLY A 49 10.12 19.99 -2.15
CA GLY A 49 8.71 20.33 -2.35
C GLY A 49 7.71 19.53 -1.50
N GLY A 50 8.18 18.56 -0.70
CA GLY A 50 7.36 17.71 0.17
C GLY A 50 6.89 16.42 -0.50
N PRO A 51 5.88 15.73 0.08
CA PRO A 51 5.36 14.47 -0.46
C PRO A 51 4.88 14.60 -1.92
N LYS A 52 5.30 13.66 -2.77
CA LYS A 52 4.83 13.52 -4.15
C LYS A 52 4.23 12.13 -4.35
N PHE A 53 3.22 12.02 -5.20
CA PHE A 53 2.59 10.72 -5.49
C PHE A 53 3.57 9.74 -6.13
N THR A 54 4.56 10.23 -6.89
CA THR A 54 5.63 9.44 -7.49
C THR A 54 6.56 8.78 -6.47
N ASP A 55 6.59 9.28 -5.23
CA ASP A 55 7.35 8.66 -4.14
C ASP A 55 6.69 7.33 -3.72
N VAL A 56 5.38 7.15 -3.99
CA VAL A 56 4.67 5.90 -3.70
C VAL A 56 4.97 4.90 -4.82
N HIS A 57 6.09 4.20 -4.70
CA HIS A 57 6.58 3.33 -5.77
C HIS A 57 5.74 2.08 -6.04
N LYS A 58 6.02 1.49 -7.22
CA LYS A 58 5.51 0.20 -7.70
C LYS A 58 5.61 -0.88 -6.62
N VAL A 59 4.54 -1.63 -6.49
CA VAL A 59 4.56 -2.92 -5.79
C VAL A 59 4.23 -3.98 -6.81
N PHE A 60 5.07 -5.01 -6.90
CA PHE A 60 4.85 -6.17 -7.77
C PHE A 60 3.66 -7.06 -7.35
N ASN A 61 2.91 -6.68 -6.31
CA ASN A 61 1.75 -7.43 -5.83
C ASN A 61 0.52 -6.51 -5.72
N PHE A 62 -0.58 -6.92 -6.36
CA PHE A 62 -1.90 -6.28 -6.29
C PHE A 62 -2.36 -6.06 -4.84
N ALA A 63 -1.95 -6.95 -3.92
CA ALA A 63 -2.25 -6.87 -2.49
C ALA A 63 -1.87 -5.53 -1.84
N ASN A 64 -0.95 -4.73 -2.40
CA ASN A 64 -0.58 -3.44 -1.80
C ASN A 64 -1.24 -2.24 -2.48
N GLN A 65 -1.89 -2.44 -3.63
CA GLN A 65 -2.44 -1.33 -4.41
C GLN A 65 -3.62 -0.66 -3.69
N TRP A 66 -4.42 -1.44 -2.95
CA TRP A 66 -5.55 -0.90 -2.16
C TRP A 66 -5.10 0.13 -1.11
N PHE A 67 -3.90 -0.04 -0.54
CA PHE A 67 -3.32 0.91 0.42
C PHE A 67 -2.56 2.04 -0.28
N ASN A 68 -1.81 1.72 -1.33
CA ASN A 68 -0.98 2.68 -2.04
C ASN A 68 -1.78 3.73 -2.81
N ALA A 69 -2.91 3.34 -3.40
CA ALA A 69 -3.70 4.25 -4.22
C ALA A 69 -4.26 5.43 -3.39
N PRO A 70 -4.90 5.24 -2.23
CA PRO A 70 -5.27 6.34 -1.34
C PRO A 70 -4.07 7.19 -0.89
N LEU A 71 -2.92 6.56 -0.59
CA LEU A 71 -1.70 7.24 -0.17
C LEU A 71 -1.15 8.18 -1.26
N ALA A 72 -1.06 7.67 -2.49
CA ALA A 72 -0.61 8.44 -3.64
C ALA A 72 -1.63 9.52 -4.03
N ALA A 73 -2.93 9.26 -3.92
CA ALA A 73 -3.97 10.26 -4.17
C ALA A 73 -3.89 11.45 -3.20
N CYS A 74 -3.62 11.17 -1.92
CA CYS A 74 -3.35 12.20 -0.92
C CYS A 74 -2.09 13.01 -1.25
N ALA A 75 -1.04 12.35 -1.75
CA ALA A 75 0.20 13.01 -2.14
C ALA A 75 0.06 13.79 -3.47
N ALA A 76 -0.84 13.39 -4.36
CA ALA A 76 -1.15 14.13 -5.58
C ALA A 76 -1.86 15.46 -5.26
N THR A 77 -2.77 15.43 -4.28
CA THR A 77 -3.67 16.56 -3.99
C THR A 77 -3.05 17.55 -3.00
N LYS A 78 -2.90 18.82 -3.40
CA LYS A 78 -2.24 19.86 -2.58
C LYS A 78 -2.84 19.98 -1.17
N ALA A 79 -4.16 19.94 -1.05
CA ALA A 79 -4.86 20.05 0.24
C ALA A 79 -4.57 18.89 1.21
N TYR A 80 -4.18 17.71 0.69
CA TYR A 80 -3.95 16.51 1.48
C TYR A 80 -2.46 16.27 1.79
N ARG A 81 -1.53 16.90 1.05
CA ARG A 81 -0.08 16.83 1.35
C ARG A 81 0.25 17.31 2.76
N ALA A 82 -0.47 18.33 3.26
CA ALA A 82 -0.30 18.80 4.64
C ALA A 82 -0.70 17.72 5.66
N LEU A 83 -1.79 16.98 5.41
CA LEU A 83 -2.21 15.87 6.27
C LEU A 83 -1.14 14.78 6.33
N ILE A 84 -0.50 14.43 5.20
CA ILE A 84 0.61 13.47 5.19
C ILE A 84 1.75 13.93 6.12
N LYS A 85 2.08 15.23 6.10
CA LYS A 85 3.08 15.81 7.01
C LYS A 85 2.61 15.74 8.47
N ASP A 86 1.34 16.01 8.75
CA ASP A 86 0.79 15.87 10.10
C ASP A 86 0.82 14.43 10.63
N ARG A 87 0.74 13.43 9.72
CA ARG A 87 0.93 12.01 10.08
C ARG A 87 2.38 11.69 10.42
N LEU A 88 3.34 12.52 10.05
CA LEU A 88 4.77 12.24 10.17
C LEU A 88 5.42 13.34 11.01
N SER A 89 5.46 13.13 12.32
CA SER A 89 6.16 14.04 13.22
C SER A 89 7.64 13.68 13.29
N VAL A 90 8.49 14.67 13.04
CA VAL A 90 9.91 14.63 13.35
C VAL A 90 10.07 14.92 14.86
N LYS A 91 11.10 14.37 15.50
CA LYS A 91 11.42 14.72 16.89
C LYS A 91 11.81 16.20 16.99
N ASP A 92 11.56 16.80 18.14
CA ASP A 92 11.86 18.22 18.42
C ASP A 92 13.37 18.55 18.31
N ASP A 93 14.24 17.53 18.38
CA ASP A 93 15.69 17.67 18.16
C ASP A 93 16.09 17.82 16.68
N GLY A 94 15.12 17.82 15.76
CA GLY A 94 15.35 18.02 14.34
C GLY A 94 15.87 16.78 13.60
N THR A 95 15.98 15.62 14.26
CA THR A 95 16.37 14.38 13.56
C THR A 95 15.20 13.80 12.76
N ALA A 96 15.07 14.21 11.50
CA ALA A 96 14.31 13.48 10.48
C ALA A 96 15.14 12.35 9.84
N VAL A 97 16.41 12.27 10.21
CA VAL A 97 17.44 11.39 9.65
C VAL A 97 17.61 10.23 10.63
N GLY A 98 16.80 9.19 10.47
CA GLY A 98 16.94 7.95 11.24
C GLY A 98 15.65 7.43 11.85
N GLU A 99 14.71 8.30 12.25
CA GLU A 99 13.40 7.86 12.75
C GLU A 99 12.29 8.89 12.51
N VAL A 100 11.04 8.43 12.50
CA VAL A 100 9.85 9.29 12.38
C VAL A 100 8.71 8.72 13.22
N ALA A 101 7.94 9.60 13.86
CA ALA A 101 6.71 9.19 14.53
C ALA A 101 5.55 9.26 13.52
N VAL A 102 4.97 8.10 13.21
CA VAL A 102 3.76 7.97 12.41
C VAL A 102 2.54 8.05 13.32
N ASN A 103 1.72 9.08 13.16
CA ASN A 103 0.48 9.28 13.90
C ASN A 103 -0.71 8.80 13.06
N PHE A 104 -1.43 7.81 13.53
CA PHE A 104 -2.72 7.39 12.99
C PHE A 104 -3.83 7.89 13.90
N PRO A 105 -4.44 9.06 13.62
CA PRO A 105 -5.47 9.64 14.48
C PRO A 105 -6.78 8.82 14.49
N TRP A 106 -6.96 7.94 13.52
CA TRP A 106 -8.05 6.97 13.51
C TRP A 106 -7.52 5.59 13.18
N THR A 107 -7.94 4.62 13.99
CA THR A 107 -7.98 3.19 13.67
C THR A 107 -9.24 2.63 14.35
N PRO A 108 -9.76 1.47 13.94
CA PRO A 108 -10.84 0.77 14.66
C PRO A 108 -10.56 0.57 16.15
N ASN A 109 -9.29 0.43 16.53
CA ASN A 109 -8.84 0.22 17.91
C ASN A 109 -8.38 1.52 18.61
N GLY A 110 -8.75 2.69 18.06
CA GLY A 110 -8.41 4.00 18.59
C GLY A 110 -7.10 4.59 18.03
N PRO A 111 -6.80 5.87 18.33
CA PRO A 111 -5.61 6.53 17.79
C PRO A 111 -4.32 5.81 18.16
N GLN A 112 -3.40 5.69 17.21
CA GLN A 112 -2.09 5.06 17.40
C GLN A 112 -0.97 6.03 17.05
N LYS A 113 0.14 5.96 17.79
CA LYS A 113 1.39 6.65 17.46
C LYS A 113 2.50 5.61 17.46
N ILE A 114 3.20 5.50 16.34
CA ILE A 114 4.19 4.45 16.09
C ILE A 114 5.49 5.10 15.67
N VAL A 115 6.57 4.81 16.40
CA VAL A 115 7.91 5.28 16.03
C VAL A 115 8.50 4.28 15.05
N VAL A 116 8.89 4.77 13.87
CA VAL A 116 9.48 3.97 12.81
C VAL A 116 10.93 4.38 12.64
N GLN A 117 11.82 3.39 12.69
CA GLN A 117 13.25 3.58 12.44
C GLN A 117 13.54 3.39 10.94
N HIS A 118 14.23 4.36 10.34
CA HIS A 118 14.65 4.30 8.94
C HIS A 118 15.50 3.05 8.68
N ALA A 119 16.43 2.74 9.59
CA ALA A 119 17.31 1.56 9.52
C ALA A 119 16.55 0.22 9.44
N GLN A 120 15.30 0.17 9.88
CA GLN A 120 14.45 -1.03 9.86
C GLN A 120 13.42 -0.99 8.74
N THR A 121 13.29 0.14 8.04
CA THR A 121 12.26 0.39 7.04
C THR A 121 12.79 0.06 5.65
N PRO A 122 12.14 -0.83 4.89
CA PRO A 122 12.52 -1.11 3.52
C PRO A 122 12.34 0.14 2.64
N VAL A 123 13.42 0.59 2.01
CA VAL A 123 13.43 1.64 1.00
C VAL A 123 14.01 1.09 -0.31
N ASN A 124 13.60 1.67 -1.43
CA ASN A 124 14.02 1.19 -2.74
C ASN A 124 15.43 1.65 -3.13
N SER A 125 15.81 2.86 -2.70
CA SER A 125 17.10 3.47 -2.99
C SER A 125 17.51 4.41 -1.85
N THR A 126 18.82 4.66 -1.74
CA THR A 126 19.42 5.54 -0.74
C THR A 126 18.96 7.00 -0.86
N ASN A 127 18.49 7.41 -2.04
CA ASN A 127 18.11 8.78 -2.34
C ASN A 127 16.60 8.97 -2.42
N ASP A 128 15.81 7.89 -2.28
CA ASP A 128 14.37 7.95 -2.41
C ASP A 128 13.74 8.45 -1.11
N PRO A 129 12.71 9.33 -1.19
CA PRO A 129 11.95 9.74 -0.02
C PRO A 129 11.33 8.55 0.70
N TRP A 130 11.63 8.38 1.98
CA TRP A 130 11.20 7.18 2.73
C TRP A 130 9.87 7.36 3.47
N TRP A 131 9.21 8.52 3.38
CA TRP A 131 7.89 8.75 3.99
C TRP A 131 6.80 7.72 3.63
N PRO A 132 6.66 7.22 2.38
CA PRO A 132 5.62 6.25 2.07
C PRO A 132 5.92 4.92 2.76
N SER A 133 7.19 4.53 2.79
CA SER A 133 7.64 3.34 3.48
C SER A 133 7.45 3.46 4.98
N ALA A 134 7.68 4.63 5.59
CA ALA A 134 7.42 4.84 7.02
C ALA A 134 5.94 4.64 7.37
N ILE A 135 5.02 5.23 6.61
CA ILE A 135 3.57 5.07 6.83
C ILE A 135 3.15 3.61 6.65
N LYS A 136 3.59 2.96 5.56
CA LYS A 136 3.26 1.55 5.31
C LYS A 136 3.86 0.64 6.39
N TRP A 137 5.10 0.86 6.77
CA TRP A 137 5.78 0.07 7.80
C TRP A 137 5.07 0.16 9.15
N ALA A 138 4.70 1.38 9.56
CA ALA A 138 3.89 1.59 10.76
C ALA A 138 2.53 0.87 10.65
N ALA A 139 1.92 0.89 9.47
CA ALA A 139 0.64 0.24 9.22
C ALA A 139 0.74 -1.31 9.20
N THR A 140 1.86 -1.89 8.76
CA THR A 140 1.97 -3.35 8.59
C THR A 140 2.62 -4.07 9.76
N ASN A 141 3.38 -3.38 10.60
CA ASN A 141 4.12 -3.96 11.73
C ASN A 141 3.43 -3.71 13.07
N ARG A 142 2.12 -3.45 13.07
CA ARG A 142 1.33 -3.24 14.29
C ARG A 142 0.12 -4.15 14.33
N GLU A 143 0.20 -5.19 15.16
CA GLU A 143 -0.85 -6.23 15.32
C GLU A 143 -2.23 -5.68 15.73
N ASN A 144 -2.27 -4.51 16.39
CA ASN A 144 -3.49 -3.98 16.98
C ASN A 144 -4.10 -2.77 16.23
N LEU A 145 -3.88 -2.63 14.92
CA LEU A 145 -4.58 -1.58 14.14
C LEU A 145 -6.05 -1.91 13.91
N GLY A 146 -6.41 -3.18 13.85
CA GLY A 146 -7.79 -3.62 13.61
C GLY A 146 -8.28 -3.35 12.18
N ILE A 147 -7.36 -3.15 11.23
CA ILE A 147 -7.68 -2.93 9.81
C ILE A 147 -7.45 -4.24 9.05
N GLU A 148 -8.48 -4.68 8.34
CA GLU A 148 -8.42 -5.84 7.47
C GLU A 148 -7.33 -5.64 6.40
N GLY A 149 -6.46 -6.64 6.24
CA GLY A 149 -5.30 -6.54 5.34
C GLY A 149 -3.98 -6.16 6.03
N LEU A 150 -4.00 -5.75 7.30
CA LEU A 150 -2.84 -5.30 8.07
C LEU A 150 -2.69 -6.12 9.37
N ASN A 151 -1.97 -7.24 9.30
CA ASN A 151 -1.93 -8.24 10.38
C ASN A 151 -0.85 -8.00 11.44
N GLY A 152 0.05 -7.03 11.24
CA GLY A 152 1.14 -6.76 12.18
C GLY A 152 2.42 -7.59 11.96
N ASP A 153 2.43 -8.48 10.98
CA ASP A 153 3.55 -9.35 10.62
C ASP A 153 4.51 -8.71 9.59
N GLY A 154 4.30 -7.42 9.29
CA GLY A 154 5.03 -6.70 8.24
C GLY A 154 4.50 -6.94 6.83
N GLY A 155 3.56 -7.89 6.66
CA GLY A 155 2.86 -8.17 5.42
C GLY A 155 1.64 -7.27 5.20
N VAL A 156 1.21 -7.22 3.94
CA VAL A 156 -0.08 -6.65 3.53
C VAL A 156 -0.82 -7.74 2.77
N THR A 157 -2.04 -8.04 3.17
CA THR A 157 -2.98 -8.87 2.39
C THR A 157 -4.04 -7.99 1.76
N GLU A 158 -5.02 -8.59 1.08
CA GLU A 158 -6.17 -7.84 0.58
C GLU A 158 -6.88 -7.11 1.73
N GLY A 159 -7.32 -5.89 1.45
CA GLY A 159 -7.95 -4.98 2.41
C GLY A 159 -8.79 -3.92 1.69
N LYS A 160 -9.33 -2.97 2.45
CA LYS A 160 -10.28 -1.96 1.94
C LYS A 160 -9.57 -0.62 1.73
N PRO A 161 -9.53 -0.08 0.49
CA PRO A 161 -8.99 1.25 0.22
C PRO A 161 -9.61 2.37 1.07
N GLU A 162 -10.87 2.21 1.48
CA GLU A 162 -11.60 3.12 2.35
C GLU A 162 -10.94 3.22 3.74
N ASP A 163 -10.49 2.08 4.29
CA ASP A 163 -9.82 2.03 5.58
C ASP A 163 -8.42 2.65 5.48
N ALA A 164 -7.68 2.39 4.39
CA ALA A 164 -6.42 3.07 4.11
C ALA A 164 -6.62 4.59 3.99
N TYR A 165 -7.63 5.02 3.23
CA TYR A 165 -7.98 6.44 3.08
C TYR A 165 -8.26 7.09 4.43
N ARG A 166 -9.09 6.46 5.27
CA ARG A 166 -9.45 6.99 6.59
C ARG A 166 -8.27 6.98 7.55
N LEU A 167 -7.43 5.95 7.52
CA LEU A 167 -6.18 5.87 8.30
C LEU A 167 -5.25 7.05 7.97
N ILE A 168 -5.10 7.39 6.69
CA ILE A 168 -4.22 8.46 6.22
C ILE A 168 -4.84 9.84 6.51
N THR A 169 -6.13 10.02 6.22
CA THR A 169 -6.76 11.35 6.20
C THR A 169 -7.46 11.73 7.49
N ASN A 170 -7.80 10.76 8.35
CA ASN A 170 -8.77 10.90 9.45
C ASN A 170 -10.18 11.29 8.98
N ARG A 171 -10.52 11.03 7.71
CA ARG A 171 -11.81 11.40 7.13
C ARG A 171 -12.53 10.16 6.65
N GLU A 172 -13.84 10.15 6.80
CA GLU A 172 -14.64 9.06 6.25
C GLU A 172 -14.49 9.04 4.73
N ALA A 173 -14.31 7.85 4.17
CA ALA A 173 -14.30 7.63 2.74
C ALA A 173 -15.67 7.13 2.28
N ALA A 174 -16.09 7.58 1.11
CA ALA A 174 -17.19 6.99 0.36
C ALA A 174 -16.62 6.15 -0.79
N ARG A 175 -17.22 4.99 -1.01
CA ARG A 175 -17.02 4.18 -2.21
C ARG A 175 -18.18 4.37 -3.16
N VAL A 176 -17.89 4.88 -4.35
CA VAL A 176 -18.86 4.94 -5.46
C VAL A 176 -18.59 3.74 -6.36
N SER A 177 -19.46 2.74 -6.29
CA SER A 177 -19.38 1.52 -7.10
C SER A 177 -20.05 1.72 -8.46
N ASN A 178 -19.39 1.27 -9.53
CA ASN A 178 -19.84 1.42 -10.93
C ASN A 178 -20.31 2.86 -11.24
N PRO A 179 -19.42 3.86 -11.07
CA PRO A 179 -19.79 5.26 -11.26
C PRO A 179 -20.32 5.49 -12.67
N THR A 180 -21.36 6.31 -12.80
CA THR A 180 -21.88 6.73 -14.10
C THR A 180 -20.89 7.69 -14.80
N PRO A 181 -21.04 7.93 -16.11
CA PRO A 181 -20.24 8.95 -16.81
C PRO A 181 -20.33 10.33 -16.16
N ASP A 182 -21.53 10.70 -15.70
CA ASP A 182 -21.76 11.95 -14.98
C ASP A 182 -21.00 11.99 -13.66
N ASP A 183 -20.98 10.88 -12.91
CA ASP A 183 -20.20 10.76 -11.68
C ASP A 183 -18.70 10.95 -11.97
N LEU A 184 -18.18 10.25 -12.98
CA LEU A 184 -16.78 10.36 -13.38
C LEU A 184 -16.42 11.80 -13.76
N ASN A 185 -17.20 12.46 -14.61
CA ASN A 185 -16.96 13.85 -15.01
C ASN A 185 -17.03 14.82 -13.82
N LYS A 186 -17.94 14.60 -12.87
CA LYS A 186 -18.01 15.40 -11.64
C LYS A 186 -16.76 15.20 -10.78
N TYR A 187 -16.34 13.96 -10.54
CA TYR A 187 -15.19 13.68 -9.69
C TYR A 187 -13.85 14.10 -10.34
N ILE A 188 -13.76 14.07 -11.67
CA ILE A 188 -12.67 14.69 -12.46
C ILE A 188 -12.54 16.17 -12.09
N PHE A 189 -13.64 16.93 -12.16
CA PHE A 189 -13.61 18.35 -11.83
C PHE A 189 -13.05 18.61 -10.41
N TRP A 190 -13.35 17.73 -9.45
CA TRP A 190 -12.93 17.85 -8.06
C TRP A 190 -11.57 17.24 -7.73
N ALA A 191 -10.91 16.52 -8.65
CA ALA A 191 -9.64 15.85 -8.36
C ALA A 191 -8.48 16.82 -8.02
N SER A 192 -8.64 18.12 -8.31
CA SER A 192 -7.72 19.17 -7.83
C SER A 192 -7.89 19.51 -6.35
N ALA A 193 -9.06 19.24 -5.77
CA ALA A 193 -9.46 19.59 -4.41
C ALA A 193 -9.66 18.38 -3.49
N ALA A 194 -9.92 17.19 -4.05
CA ALA A 194 -10.15 15.95 -3.32
C ALA A 194 -9.13 14.89 -3.73
N ALA A 195 -8.60 14.17 -2.73
CA ALA A 195 -7.81 12.97 -2.98
C ALA A 195 -8.75 11.84 -3.43
N ILE A 196 -8.53 11.32 -4.64
CA ILE A 196 -9.37 10.28 -5.25
C ILE A 196 -8.50 9.10 -5.67
N ALA A 197 -8.86 7.90 -5.20
CA ALA A 197 -8.34 6.64 -5.71
C ALA A 197 -9.40 5.95 -6.58
N ILE A 198 -8.97 5.28 -7.65
CA ILE A 198 -9.84 4.58 -8.60
C ILE A 198 -9.50 3.10 -8.61
N GLY A 199 -10.54 2.26 -8.64
CA GLY A 199 -10.44 0.84 -8.91
C GLY A 199 -10.86 0.57 -10.35
N MET A 200 -10.01 -0.09 -11.12
CA MET A 200 -10.31 -0.53 -12.48
C MET A 200 -10.44 -2.05 -12.53
N GLY A 201 -11.38 -2.54 -13.35
CA GLY A 201 -11.64 -3.97 -13.48
C GLY A 201 -12.92 -4.27 -14.25
N ASP A 202 -13.40 -5.51 -14.11
CA ASP A 202 -14.60 -5.96 -14.83
C ASP A 202 -15.88 -5.46 -14.13
N SER A 203 -15.91 -5.49 -12.81
CA SER A 203 -17.03 -5.04 -11.96
C SER A 203 -16.52 -4.39 -10.66
N ALA A 204 -17.41 -3.79 -9.89
CA ALA A 204 -17.06 -3.22 -8.58
C ALA A 204 -16.55 -4.29 -7.59
N GLU A 205 -16.95 -5.54 -7.76
CA GLU A 205 -16.53 -6.70 -6.97
C GLU A 205 -15.25 -7.34 -7.51
N ASN A 206 -14.96 -7.15 -8.81
CA ASN A 206 -13.78 -7.69 -9.49
C ASN A 206 -12.84 -6.56 -9.96
N ILE A 207 -12.31 -5.81 -9.00
CA ILE A 207 -11.26 -4.81 -9.25
C ILE A 207 -9.93 -5.54 -9.46
N THR A 208 -9.26 -5.26 -10.58
CA THR A 208 -7.97 -5.88 -10.94
C THR A 208 -6.78 -4.95 -10.74
N THR A 209 -7.02 -3.64 -10.63
CA THR A 209 -5.99 -2.67 -10.23
C THR A 209 -6.58 -1.48 -9.48
N TRP A 210 -5.82 -0.97 -8.50
CA TRP A 210 -6.08 0.31 -7.86
C TRP A 210 -5.05 1.34 -8.30
N SER A 211 -5.49 2.57 -8.56
CA SER A 211 -4.66 3.69 -9.02
C SER A 211 -5.05 4.99 -8.33
N ALA A 212 -4.16 5.98 -8.32
CA ALA A 212 -4.44 7.31 -7.79
C ALA A 212 -4.73 8.30 -8.91
N ILE A 213 -5.74 9.15 -8.78
CA ILE A 213 -5.86 10.30 -9.68
C ILE A 213 -4.76 11.31 -9.32
N THR A 214 -4.00 11.75 -10.33
CA THR A 214 -2.85 12.65 -10.16
C THR A 214 -3.10 14.04 -10.71
N LYS A 215 -3.93 14.12 -11.75
CA LYS A 215 -4.40 15.34 -12.38
C LYS A 215 -5.73 15.07 -13.05
N ALA A 216 -6.55 16.10 -13.14
CA ALA A 216 -7.74 16.09 -13.96
C ALA A 216 -7.71 17.36 -14.80
N ASP A 217 -7.93 17.20 -16.11
CA ASP A 217 -8.15 18.33 -17.00
C ASP A 217 -9.64 18.35 -17.37
N PRO A 218 -10.43 19.25 -16.77
CA PRO A 218 -11.79 19.51 -17.21
C PRO A 218 -11.72 20.34 -18.49
N GLY A 219 -11.26 19.72 -19.59
CA GLY A 219 -11.11 20.41 -20.87
C GLY A 219 -12.43 21.07 -21.33
N PRO A 220 -12.37 22.12 -22.17
CA PRO A 220 -13.55 22.85 -22.64
C PRO A 220 -14.43 22.06 -23.64
N THR A 221 -14.05 20.83 -23.98
CA THR A 221 -14.75 19.94 -24.92
C THR A 221 -15.21 18.69 -24.16
N GLU A 222 -16.36 18.16 -24.52
CA GLU A 222 -17.15 17.09 -23.87
C GLU A 222 -16.43 15.76 -23.53
N GLU A 223 -15.12 15.65 -23.75
CA GLU A 223 -14.27 14.54 -23.31
C GLU A 223 -13.21 15.07 -22.34
N GLY A 224 -13.52 15.06 -21.04
CA GLY A 224 -12.52 15.27 -19.99
C GLY A 224 -11.45 14.17 -20.03
N SER A 225 -10.29 14.45 -19.42
CA SER A 225 -9.26 13.42 -19.23
C SER A 225 -8.80 13.32 -17.78
N ILE A 226 -8.59 12.08 -17.34
CA ILE A 226 -8.02 11.75 -16.03
C ILE A 226 -6.56 11.41 -16.24
N GLY A 227 -5.66 12.13 -15.58
CA GLY A 227 -4.33 11.61 -15.29
C GLY A 227 -4.36 10.74 -14.04
N TYR A 228 -3.81 9.54 -14.14
CA TYR A 228 -3.73 8.61 -13.03
C TYR A 228 -2.35 7.99 -12.93
N TYR A 229 -1.95 7.67 -11.70
CA TYR A 229 -0.70 6.95 -11.43
C TYR A 229 -0.96 5.46 -11.49
N ASP A 230 -0.41 4.82 -12.52
CA ASP A 230 -0.44 3.38 -12.69
C ASP A 230 0.72 2.74 -11.93
N PHE A 231 0.40 2.05 -10.84
CA PHE A 231 1.39 1.38 -10.00
C PHE A 231 2.04 0.17 -10.67
N GLU A 232 1.40 -0.44 -11.68
CA GLU A 232 1.97 -1.58 -12.40
C GLU A 232 3.14 -1.13 -13.28
N SER A 233 2.96 -0.04 -14.02
CA SER A 233 4.04 0.54 -14.84
C SER A 233 4.95 1.49 -14.05
N GLY A 234 4.48 2.02 -12.92
CA GLY A 234 5.19 3.07 -12.16
C GLY A 234 5.22 4.41 -12.89
N THR A 235 4.21 4.68 -13.74
CA THR A 235 4.15 5.88 -14.57
C THR A 235 2.81 6.58 -14.46
N GLU A 236 2.81 7.90 -14.67
CA GLU A 236 1.56 8.63 -14.86
C GLU A 236 1.03 8.34 -16.27
N LYS A 237 -0.23 7.92 -16.34
CA LYS A 237 -0.99 7.68 -17.56
C LYS A 237 -2.14 8.66 -17.66
N THR A 238 -2.73 8.76 -18.85
CA THR A 238 -3.93 9.57 -19.10
C THR A 238 -5.01 8.68 -19.70
N MET A 239 -6.24 8.88 -19.27
CA MET A 239 -7.43 8.14 -19.70
C MET A 239 -8.49 9.14 -20.14
N SER A 240 -9.14 8.87 -21.28
CA SER A 240 -10.31 9.66 -21.71
C SER A 240 -11.52 9.38 -20.81
N SER A 241 -12.49 10.29 -20.72
CA SER A 241 -13.75 10.01 -20.01
C SER A 241 -14.44 8.74 -20.54
N SER A 242 -14.38 8.48 -21.85
CA SER A 242 -14.98 7.28 -22.45
C SER A 242 -14.29 5.98 -22.05
N ASP A 243 -12.97 6.01 -21.84
CA ASP A 243 -12.22 4.87 -21.32
C ASP A 243 -12.43 4.73 -19.80
N ALA A 244 -12.61 5.84 -19.09
CA ALA A 244 -12.94 5.82 -17.66
C ALA A 244 -14.28 5.15 -17.41
N GLU A 245 -15.31 5.46 -18.21
CA GLU A 245 -16.60 4.76 -18.16
C GLU A 245 -16.44 3.24 -18.36
N LYS A 246 -15.60 2.85 -19.32
CA LYS A 246 -15.40 1.43 -19.64
C LYS A 246 -14.56 0.67 -18.62
N ASN A 247 -13.69 1.33 -17.85
CA ASN A 247 -12.70 0.64 -17.02
C ASN A 247 -12.84 0.92 -15.52
N VAL A 248 -13.34 2.08 -15.12
CA VAL A 248 -13.48 2.45 -13.71
C VAL A 248 -14.72 1.79 -13.13
N ARG A 249 -14.53 1.10 -12.00
CA ARG A 249 -15.57 0.34 -11.30
C ARG A 249 -15.73 0.71 -9.85
N ALA A 250 -14.76 1.44 -9.29
CA ALA A 250 -14.87 2.02 -7.97
C ALA A 250 -14.15 3.37 -7.90
N LEU A 251 -14.70 4.31 -7.14
CA LEU A 251 -14.02 5.54 -6.71
C LEU A 251 -14.00 5.59 -5.19
N ILE A 252 -12.88 6.00 -4.63
CA ILE A 252 -12.69 6.22 -3.19
C ILE A 252 -12.38 7.70 -3.02
N ILE A 253 -13.27 8.40 -2.31
CA ILE A 253 -13.21 9.85 -2.11
C ILE A 253 -13.67 10.19 -0.70
N ASP A 254 -13.31 11.38 -0.21
CA ASP A 254 -13.86 11.93 1.02
C ASP A 254 -15.40 11.93 0.99
N LYS A 255 -16.03 11.33 2.01
CA LYS A 255 -17.48 11.19 2.12
C LYS A 255 -18.20 12.54 2.10
N ILE A 256 -17.64 13.58 2.73
CA ILE A 256 -18.23 14.92 2.70
C ILE A 256 -18.25 15.45 1.26
N THR A 257 -17.18 15.19 0.51
CA THR A 257 -17.11 15.59 -0.90
C THR A 257 -18.11 14.82 -1.75
N ALA A 258 -18.35 13.53 -1.47
CA ALA A 258 -19.37 12.74 -2.15
C ALA A 258 -20.80 13.19 -1.81
N GLU A 259 -21.10 13.43 -0.54
CA GLU A 259 -22.45 13.76 -0.05
C GLU A 259 -22.88 15.18 -0.40
N ALA A 260 -21.95 16.14 -0.42
CA ALA A 260 -22.21 17.52 -0.85
C ALA A 260 -22.72 17.63 -2.31
N GLN A 261 -22.73 16.53 -3.06
CA GLN A 261 -23.15 16.46 -4.46
C GLN A 261 -24.53 15.81 -4.67
N VAL A 262 -25.14 15.28 -3.61
CA VAL A 262 -26.51 14.69 -3.64
C VAL A 262 -27.57 15.73 -3.21
N ALA A 263 -27.14 16.85 -2.61
CA ALA A 263 -27.98 17.95 -2.13
C ALA A 263 -28.08 19.09 -3.16
#